data_AF-A0A497MCK3-F1
#
_entry.id   AF-A0A497MCK3-F1
#
_cell.length_a   1.000
_cell.length_b   1.000
_cell.length_c   1.000
_cell.angle_alpha   90.00
_cell.angle_beta   90.00
_cell.angle_gamma   90.00
#
_symmetry.space_group_name_H-M   'P 1'
#
loop_
_entity.id
_entity.type
_entity.pdbx_description
1 polymer ?
#
loop_
_entity_poly.entity_id
_entity_poly.type
_entity_poly.pdbx_seq_one_letter_code
_entity_poly.pdbx_strand_id
1 'polypeptide(L)'
;MDTCPSRSTRRAIANFHYTTYRRKLVAIVKPSSSQFFKLSIGLTSAVDIMRKPLGVLTLLLAVETLLYFYRLGGLLAYLLPSVCWTFVALIVVWSCGLDRLFLKTNRTLVMIALFTSIFQITLLLDAGLLVGFGKSPYSFKPTGILLNLIYVSSTLLGMEFSRAYILSKTRKPNLMIILTTVLYTFIQTPLAKLTTLPQATPLKTLDFIGSQILTTIASNLLASTLALLGGPLASLAYRAPIEGFWWFSPVLPDLTWGWKTLIGVMPPIVGFITLIHQATPMELRKLGIKPERMGGLKAVKRERREALWTVAMCTAIILTVWFSTGLLGLFPTVAISGSMRPTIEVGDIAIIVKTPVERIRPGDIIQYATPEGMVLHRVIDIKDGYFITKGDACSTPDPEPVHPLNVRGKLIAIIPKLGWASIYVKEAIGTLWSLITTNNLTLYGTVSVATATAALAFYKTRRGRRWKRRRWVR
;
A
#
# COMPACT_ATOMS: atom_id res chain seq x y z
N MET A 1 39.77 57.80 -69.99
CA MET A 1 39.58 58.71 -68.85
C MET A 1 38.25 58.40 -68.22
N ASP A 2 38.29 57.54 -67.21
CA ASP A 2 37.14 57.11 -66.43
C ASP A 2 36.72 58.20 -65.45
N THR A 3 35.55 58.80 -65.66
CA THR A 3 34.94 59.64 -64.62
C THR A 3 34.22 58.76 -63.62
N CYS A 4 34.95 58.44 -62.55
CA CYS A 4 34.49 57.75 -61.36
C CYS A 4 33.25 58.47 -60.75
N PRO A 5 32.12 57.78 -60.49
CA PRO A 5 30.99 58.41 -59.83
C PRO A 5 31.32 58.75 -58.38
N SER A 6 30.88 59.93 -57.94
CA SER A 6 31.19 60.54 -56.64
C SER A 6 30.83 59.65 -55.44
N ARG A 7 31.55 59.86 -54.32
CA ARG A 7 31.40 59.08 -53.06
C ARG A 7 29.97 59.10 -52.48
N SER A 8 29.15 60.11 -52.80
CA SER A 8 27.76 60.22 -52.32
C SER A 8 26.81 59.28 -53.08
N THR A 9 27.02 59.10 -54.39
CA THR A 9 26.18 58.24 -55.25
C THR A 9 26.41 56.75 -54.97
N ARG A 10 27.66 56.36 -54.66
CA ARG A 10 27.99 54.98 -54.22
C ARG A 10 27.39 54.61 -52.86
N ARG A 11 27.26 55.56 -51.92
CA ARG A 11 26.60 55.33 -50.62
C ARG A 11 25.08 55.19 -50.74
N ALA A 12 24.43 55.90 -51.65
CA ALA A 12 22.99 55.81 -51.86
C ALA A 12 22.56 54.46 -52.43
N ILE A 13 23.29 53.94 -53.42
CA ILE A 13 22.99 52.65 -54.06
C ILE A 13 23.31 51.47 -53.12
N ALA A 14 24.39 51.55 -52.34
CA ALA A 14 24.73 50.55 -51.32
C ALA A 14 23.69 50.50 -50.18
N ASN A 15 23.17 51.65 -49.74
CA ASN A 15 22.15 51.71 -48.69
C ASN A 15 20.77 51.21 -49.15
N PHE A 16 20.42 51.37 -50.44
CA PHE A 16 19.15 50.88 -50.99
C PHE A 16 19.13 49.35 -51.15
N HIS A 17 20.26 48.74 -51.56
CA HIS A 17 20.38 47.28 -51.61
C HIS A 17 20.47 46.64 -50.22
N TYR A 18 21.15 47.26 -49.24
CA TYR A 18 21.22 46.74 -47.87
C TYR A 18 19.87 46.81 -47.12
N THR A 19 19.09 47.87 -47.32
CA THR A 19 17.78 48.02 -46.66
C THR A 19 16.71 47.09 -47.23
N THR A 20 16.76 46.79 -48.53
CA THR A 20 15.81 45.88 -49.18
C THR A 20 16.13 44.40 -48.87
N TYR A 21 17.41 44.03 -48.78
CA TYR A 21 17.83 42.67 -48.37
C TYR A 21 17.60 42.41 -46.87
N ARG A 22 17.82 43.41 -46.00
CA ARG A 22 17.53 43.32 -44.55
C ARG A 22 16.03 43.22 -44.26
N ARG A 23 15.16 43.86 -45.06
CA ARG A 23 13.70 43.71 -44.94
C ARG A 23 13.21 42.32 -45.36
N LYS A 24 13.82 41.69 -46.38
CA LYS A 24 13.50 40.30 -46.76
C LYS A 24 14.09 39.25 -45.80
N LEU A 25 15.27 39.46 -45.23
CA LEU A 25 15.85 38.55 -44.22
C LEU A 25 15.18 38.64 -42.84
N VAL A 26 14.72 39.84 -42.41
CA VAL A 26 13.94 40.00 -41.16
C VAL A 26 12.51 39.44 -41.30
N ALA A 27 11.99 39.30 -42.52
CA ALA A 27 10.70 38.66 -42.79
C ALA A 27 10.78 37.11 -42.82
N ILE A 28 11.98 36.54 -43.05
CA ILE A 28 12.18 35.08 -43.11
C ILE A 28 12.61 34.51 -41.74
N VAL A 29 13.08 35.35 -40.80
CA VAL A 29 13.45 34.95 -39.43
C VAL A 29 12.73 35.82 -38.38
N LYS A 30 11.43 36.02 -38.55
CA LYS A 30 10.52 36.39 -37.46
C LYS A 30 9.41 35.36 -37.41
N PRO A 31 9.48 34.33 -36.53
CA PRO A 31 8.27 33.63 -36.16
C PRO A 31 7.27 34.68 -35.66
N SER A 32 6.02 34.59 -36.12
CA SER A 32 5.04 35.66 -35.91
C SER A 32 4.97 35.99 -34.41
N SER A 33 5.09 37.27 -34.07
CA SER A 33 4.99 37.74 -32.68
C SER A 33 3.67 37.31 -32.03
N SER A 34 2.63 37.05 -32.84
CA SER A 34 1.36 36.50 -32.38
C SER A 34 1.44 35.02 -32.00
N GLN A 35 2.29 34.19 -32.61
CA GLN A 35 2.52 32.80 -32.18
C GLN A 35 3.32 32.73 -30.88
N PHE A 36 4.38 33.53 -30.71
CA PHE A 36 5.11 33.60 -29.44
C PHE A 36 4.25 34.19 -28.32
N PHE A 37 3.43 35.20 -28.60
CA PHE A 37 2.51 35.78 -27.63
C PHE A 37 1.37 34.82 -27.26
N LYS A 38 0.81 34.07 -28.23
CA LYS A 38 -0.17 33.00 -27.95
C LYS A 38 0.44 31.82 -27.20
N LEU A 39 1.67 31.43 -27.51
CA LEU A 39 2.40 30.38 -26.78
C LEU A 39 2.74 30.84 -25.35
N SER A 40 3.13 32.10 -25.18
CA SER A 40 3.38 32.73 -23.86
C SER A 40 2.10 32.83 -23.04
N ILE A 41 0.99 33.28 -23.62
CA ILE A 41 -0.32 33.36 -22.94
C ILE A 41 -0.85 31.96 -22.60
N GLY A 42 -0.68 31.00 -23.51
CA GLY A 42 -1.01 29.59 -23.31
C GLY A 42 -0.19 28.98 -22.17
N LEU A 43 1.12 29.24 -22.12
CA LEU A 43 1.98 28.83 -21.01
C LEU A 43 1.54 29.47 -19.70
N THR A 44 1.27 30.78 -19.66
CA THR A 44 0.85 31.46 -18.43
C THR A 44 -0.51 30.97 -17.92
N SER A 45 -1.45 30.65 -18.80
CA SER A 45 -2.76 30.11 -18.39
C SER A 45 -2.65 28.66 -17.90
N ALA A 46 -1.85 27.82 -18.58
CA ALA A 46 -1.55 26.47 -18.13
C ALA A 46 -0.83 26.48 -16.76
N VAL A 47 0.07 27.44 -16.56
CA VAL A 47 0.79 27.69 -15.30
C VAL A 47 -0.17 28.04 -14.16
N ASP A 48 -1.12 28.94 -14.38
CA ASP A 48 -2.09 29.33 -13.34
C ASP A 48 -3.09 28.22 -13.02
N ILE A 49 -3.38 27.34 -13.99
CA ILE A 49 -4.18 26.12 -13.78
C ILE A 49 -3.41 25.12 -12.91
N MET A 50 -2.11 24.95 -13.13
CA MET A 50 -1.23 24.03 -12.39
C MET A 50 -0.97 24.47 -10.95
N ARG A 51 -1.11 25.77 -10.66
CA ARG A 51 -1.14 26.32 -9.30
C ARG A 51 -2.42 25.97 -8.52
N LYS A 52 -3.41 25.35 -9.16
CA LYS A 52 -4.61 24.83 -8.49
C LYS A 52 -4.47 23.32 -8.25
N PRO A 53 -5.03 22.77 -7.16
CA PRO A 53 -4.99 21.32 -6.90
C PRO A 53 -5.65 20.50 -8.03
N LEU A 54 -6.59 21.10 -8.76
CA LEU A 54 -7.22 20.49 -9.92
C LEU A 54 -6.22 20.26 -11.07
N GLY A 55 -5.27 21.17 -11.29
CA GLY A 55 -4.23 21.03 -12.32
C GLY A 55 -3.28 19.87 -12.04
N VAL A 56 -2.87 19.71 -10.77
CA VAL A 56 -2.05 18.55 -10.36
C VAL A 56 -2.85 17.24 -10.48
N LEU A 57 -4.13 17.24 -10.16
CA LEU A 57 -4.99 16.06 -10.36
C LEU A 57 -5.10 15.68 -11.84
N THR A 58 -5.32 16.65 -12.74
CA THR A 58 -5.36 16.39 -14.19
C THR A 58 -4.03 15.87 -14.71
N LEU A 59 -2.91 16.39 -14.20
CA LEU A 59 -1.58 15.90 -14.54
C LEU A 59 -1.37 14.44 -14.11
N LEU A 60 -1.78 14.08 -12.88
CA LEU A 60 -1.68 12.71 -12.38
C LEU A 60 -2.47 11.74 -13.27
N LEU A 61 -3.70 12.09 -13.62
CA LEU A 61 -4.54 11.26 -14.49
C LEU A 61 -3.96 11.16 -15.91
N ALA A 62 -3.40 12.25 -16.44
CA ALA A 62 -2.75 12.24 -17.75
C ALA A 62 -1.49 11.36 -17.77
N VAL A 63 -0.65 11.45 -16.75
CA VAL A 63 0.52 10.58 -16.58
C VAL A 63 0.09 9.12 -16.47
N GLU A 64 -0.91 8.82 -15.65
CA GLU A 64 -1.41 7.45 -15.50
C GLU A 64 -1.97 6.89 -16.82
N THR A 65 -2.75 7.69 -17.54
CA THR A 65 -3.28 7.32 -18.86
C THR A 65 -2.14 7.04 -19.85
N LEU A 66 -1.12 7.92 -19.89
CA LEU A 66 0.05 7.74 -20.74
C LEU A 66 0.79 6.43 -20.42
N LEU A 67 1.06 6.17 -19.14
CA LEU A 67 1.78 4.96 -18.71
C LEU A 67 0.97 3.68 -18.93
N TYR A 68 -0.35 3.76 -18.85
CA TYR A 68 -1.24 2.64 -19.17
C TYR A 68 -1.18 2.25 -20.65
N PHE A 69 -1.23 3.24 -21.56
CA PHE A 69 -1.20 2.99 -23.01
C PHE A 69 0.21 2.63 -23.52
N TYR A 70 1.26 3.24 -22.99
CA TYR A 70 2.64 3.09 -23.48
C TYR A 70 3.47 2.17 -22.57
N ARG A 71 3.13 0.88 -22.56
CA ARG A 71 3.85 -0.14 -21.77
C ARG A 71 5.05 -0.69 -22.55
N LEU A 72 6.09 0.13 -22.66
CA LEU A 72 7.33 -0.21 -23.38
C LEU A 72 8.15 -1.25 -22.60
N GLY A 73 8.81 -2.16 -23.31
CA GLY A 73 9.70 -3.17 -22.73
C GLY A 73 11.13 -2.67 -22.50
N GLY A 74 11.94 -3.50 -21.83
CA GLY A 74 13.37 -3.24 -21.64
C GLY A 74 13.66 -2.02 -20.77
N LEU A 75 14.66 -1.22 -21.15
CA LEU A 75 15.14 -0.08 -20.36
C LEU A 75 14.11 1.09 -20.32
N LEU A 76 13.29 1.24 -21.37
CA LEU A 76 12.23 2.25 -21.39
C LEU A 76 11.12 1.98 -20.37
N ALA A 77 10.95 0.73 -19.93
CA ALA A 77 10.01 0.37 -18.86
C ALA A 77 10.34 1.08 -17.53
N TYR A 78 11.62 1.41 -17.31
CA TYR A 78 12.07 2.13 -16.12
C TYR A 78 12.12 3.64 -16.38
N LEU A 79 12.69 4.07 -17.51
CA LEU A 79 12.93 5.49 -17.77
C LEU A 79 11.64 6.29 -17.99
N LEU A 80 10.68 5.78 -18.78
CA LEU A 80 9.48 6.56 -19.12
C LEU A 80 8.64 6.89 -17.86
N PRO A 81 8.30 5.93 -16.99
CA PRO A 81 7.64 6.25 -15.72
C PRO A 81 8.47 7.19 -14.85
N SER A 82 9.79 6.98 -14.77
CA SER A 82 10.67 7.81 -13.93
C SER A 82 10.64 9.28 -14.35
N VAL A 83 10.70 9.55 -15.65
CA VAL A 83 10.61 10.91 -16.19
C VAL A 83 9.25 11.52 -15.90
N CYS A 84 8.16 10.78 -16.12
CA CYS A 84 6.80 11.28 -15.86
C CYS A 84 6.59 11.63 -14.38
N TRP A 85 6.99 10.75 -13.47
CA TRP A 85 6.82 10.98 -12.03
C TRP A 85 7.76 12.07 -11.49
N THR A 86 8.98 12.17 -12.02
CA THR A 86 9.88 13.29 -11.71
C THR A 86 9.28 14.62 -12.18
N PHE A 87 8.67 14.64 -13.37
CA PHE A 87 7.98 15.83 -13.88
C PHE A 87 6.82 16.25 -12.97
N VAL A 88 6.01 15.30 -12.49
CA VAL A 88 4.95 15.57 -11.49
C VAL A 88 5.56 16.18 -10.22
N ALA A 89 6.63 15.58 -9.68
CA ALA A 89 7.28 16.07 -8.47
C ALA A 89 7.80 17.52 -8.64
N LEU A 90 8.47 17.80 -9.76
CA LEU A 90 9.01 19.13 -10.08
C LEU A 90 7.90 20.18 -10.21
N ILE A 91 6.80 19.85 -10.87
CA ILE A 91 5.64 20.75 -11.00
C ILE A 91 5.04 21.07 -9.63
N VAL A 92 4.92 20.08 -8.74
CA VAL A 92 4.39 20.31 -7.40
C VAL A 92 5.32 21.21 -6.59
N VAL A 93 6.63 20.96 -6.63
CA VAL A 93 7.64 21.79 -5.98
C VAL A 93 7.58 23.22 -6.52
N TRP A 94 7.44 23.38 -7.83
CA TRP A 94 7.31 24.68 -8.47
C TRP A 94 6.02 25.43 -8.09
N SER A 95 4.89 24.72 -7.98
CA SER A 95 3.59 25.32 -7.64
C SER A 95 3.48 25.75 -6.17
N CYS A 96 4.13 25.05 -5.23
CA CYS A 96 4.02 25.34 -3.79
C CYS A 96 5.25 26.05 -3.22
N GLY A 97 6.42 25.87 -3.84
CA GLY A 97 7.73 26.17 -3.26
C GLY A 97 8.21 25.04 -2.34
N LEU A 98 9.51 24.71 -2.42
CA LEU A 98 10.12 23.62 -1.64
C LEU A 98 9.98 23.87 -0.12
N ASP A 99 10.27 25.09 0.33
CA ASP A 99 10.22 25.43 1.76
C ASP A 99 8.83 25.28 2.36
N ARG A 100 7.79 25.67 1.62
CA ARG A 100 6.39 25.55 2.07
C ARG A 100 5.91 24.10 2.12
N LEU A 101 6.51 23.24 1.29
CA LEU A 101 6.19 21.82 1.26
C LEU A 101 6.67 21.12 2.55
N PHE A 102 7.84 21.52 3.06
CA PHE A 102 8.46 20.95 4.27
C PHE A 102 8.16 21.73 5.56
N LEU A 103 7.63 22.95 5.48
CA LEU A 103 7.28 23.78 6.65
C LEU A 103 6.30 23.10 7.63
N LYS A 104 5.51 22.14 7.14
CA LYS A 104 4.47 21.43 7.90
C LYS A 104 4.92 20.12 8.52
N THR A 105 6.22 19.83 8.51
CA THR A 105 6.74 18.56 9.03
C THR A 105 6.68 18.50 10.55
N ASN A 106 5.80 17.64 11.06
CA ASN A 106 5.73 17.29 12.47
C ASN A 106 6.61 16.06 12.74
N ARG A 107 7.66 16.23 13.57
CA ARG A 107 8.60 15.15 13.92
C ARG A 107 7.91 13.94 14.56
N THR A 108 6.91 14.16 15.41
CA THR A 108 6.18 13.06 16.06
C THR A 108 5.44 12.20 15.04
N LEU A 109 4.76 12.82 14.07
CA LEU A 109 4.07 12.08 13.02
C LEU A 109 5.02 11.32 12.08
N VAL A 110 6.19 11.91 11.80
CA VAL A 110 7.26 11.23 11.05
C VAL A 110 7.76 10.00 11.80
N MET A 111 7.96 10.10 13.13
CA MET A 111 8.38 8.95 13.94
C MET A 111 7.31 7.86 13.97
N ILE A 112 6.02 8.19 14.17
CA ILE A 112 4.91 7.22 14.10
C ILE A 112 4.91 6.50 12.74
N ALA A 113 5.09 7.24 11.66
CA ALA A 113 5.15 6.69 10.30
C ALA A 113 6.33 5.72 10.10
N LEU A 114 7.53 6.08 10.59
CA LEU A 114 8.71 5.21 10.57
C LEU A 114 8.50 3.95 11.42
N PHE A 115 7.97 4.08 12.63
CA PHE A 115 7.68 2.92 13.47
C PHE A 115 6.64 1.99 12.82
N THR A 116 5.63 2.56 12.17
CA THR A 116 4.61 1.76 11.46
C THR A 116 5.22 1.00 10.27
N SER A 117 6.12 1.62 9.51
CA SER A 117 6.76 0.95 8.37
C SER A 117 7.78 -0.11 8.81
N ILE A 118 8.58 0.17 9.84
CA ILE A 118 9.47 -0.81 10.46
C ILE A 118 8.67 -1.99 11.01
N PHE A 119 7.56 -1.73 11.71
CA PHE A 119 6.68 -2.79 12.21
C PHE A 119 6.16 -3.66 11.06
N GLN A 120 5.67 -3.05 9.98
CA GLN A 120 5.17 -3.79 8.82
C GLN A 120 6.26 -4.65 8.16
N ILE A 121 7.46 -4.11 7.95
CA ILE A 121 8.59 -4.86 7.41
C ILE A 121 8.94 -6.01 8.34
N THR A 122 8.90 -5.80 9.64
CA THR A 122 9.22 -6.87 10.58
C THR A 122 8.20 -8.00 10.48
N LEU A 123 6.90 -7.68 10.46
CA LEU A 123 5.85 -8.68 10.25
C LEU A 123 6.00 -9.44 8.91
N LEU A 124 6.51 -8.78 7.86
CA LEU A 124 6.79 -9.44 6.58
C LEU A 124 7.93 -10.45 6.70
N LEU A 125 9.03 -10.09 7.37
CA LEU A 125 10.17 -10.98 7.62
C LEU A 125 9.75 -12.18 8.49
N ASP A 126 9.03 -11.88 9.55
CA ASP A 126 8.40 -12.80 10.50
C ASP A 126 7.53 -13.84 9.80
N ALA A 127 6.60 -13.41 8.94
CA ALA A 127 5.79 -14.33 8.17
C ALA A 127 6.59 -15.09 7.10
N GLY A 128 7.65 -14.47 6.56
CA GLY A 128 8.60 -15.15 5.69
C GLY A 128 9.35 -16.28 6.39
N LEU A 129 9.69 -16.13 7.67
CA LEU A 129 10.31 -17.20 8.46
C LEU A 129 9.35 -18.38 8.70
N LEU A 130 8.05 -18.11 8.79
CA LEU A 130 7.03 -19.15 8.99
C LEU A 130 6.66 -19.88 7.69
N VAL A 131 6.53 -19.15 6.57
CA VAL A 131 6.01 -19.68 5.30
C VAL A 131 7.13 -20.04 4.34
N GLY A 132 8.22 -19.26 4.33
CA GLY A 132 9.34 -19.39 3.42
C GLY A 132 9.71 -18.07 2.75
N PHE A 133 10.90 -18.06 2.14
CA PHE A 133 11.43 -16.94 1.38
C PHE A 133 11.71 -17.33 -0.07
N GLY A 134 11.47 -16.38 -0.97
CA GLY A 134 11.83 -16.43 -2.38
C GLY A 134 12.95 -15.46 -2.72
N LYS A 135 13.55 -15.65 -3.90
CA LYS A 135 14.49 -14.68 -4.46
C LYS A 135 13.73 -13.47 -4.99
N SER A 136 14.30 -12.29 -4.79
CA SER A 136 13.75 -11.07 -5.36
C SER A 136 13.80 -11.11 -6.89
N PRO A 137 12.75 -10.62 -7.58
CA PRO A 137 12.69 -10.60 -9.04
C PRO A 137 13.60 -9.52 -9.67
N TYR A 138 14.22 -8.67 -8.84
CA TYR A 138 15.01 -7.53 -9.28
C TYR A 138 16.49 -7.87 -9.44
N SER A 139 17.16 -7.15 -10.35
CA SER A 139 18.59 -7.32 -10.59
C SER A 139 19.43 -6.55 -9.56
N PHE A 140 20.30 -7.28 -8.86
CA PHE A 140 21.26 -6.72 -7.89
C PHE A 140 22.63 -6.36 -8.49
N LYS A 141 22.73 -6.31 -9.83
CA LYS A 141 23.88 -5.69 -10.48
C LYS A 141 23.87 -4.18 -10.22
N PRO A 142 25.03 -3.49 -10.13
CA PRO A 142 25.07 -2.04 -9.88
C PRO A 142 24.17 -1.21 -10.80
N THR A 143 24.10 -1.57 -12.08
CA THR A 143 23.21 -0.92 -13.06
C THR A 143 21.72 -1.16 -12.79
N GLY A 144 21.36 -2.38 -12.38
CA GLY A 144 19.98 -2.73 -12.01
C GLY A 144 19.52 -1.99 -10.75
N ILE A 145 20.38 -1.96 -9.72
CA ILE A 145 20.14 -1.21 -8.48
C ILE A 145 19.95 0.28 -8.79
N LEU A 146 20.80 0.87 -9.63
CA LEU A 146 20.69 2.28 -10.01
C LEU A 146 19.37 2.58 -10.75
N LEU A 147 18.98 1.74 -11.71
CA LEU A 147 17.71 1.90 -12.43
C LEU A 147 16.50 1.78 -11.50
N ASN A 148 16.51 0.79 -10.60
CA ASN A 148 15.47 0.63 -9.59
C ASN A 148 15.42 1.83 -8.64
N LEU A 149 16.56 2.36 -8.23
CA LEU A 149 16.64 3.54 -7.37
C LEU A 149 16.02 4.76 -8.04
N ILE A 150 16.35 5.03 -9.31
CA ILE A 150 15.76 6.15 -10.06
C ILE A 150 14.25 5.96 -10.19
N TYR A 151 13.80 4.75 -10.55
CA TYR A 151 12.38 4.45 -10.72
C TYR A 151 11.58 4.57 -9.41
N VAL A 152 12.04 3.95 -8.33
CA VAL A 152 11.36 3.94 -7.04
C VAL A 152 11.37 5.34 -6.42
N SER A 153 12.50 6.04 -6.44
CA SER A 153 12.58 7.38 -5.85
C SER A 153 11.69 8.39 -6.59
N SER A 154 11.70 8.39 -7.92
CA SER A 154 10.89 9.30 -8.72
C SER A 154 9.39 9.06 -8.55
N THR A 155 8.94 7.80 -8.63
CA THR A 155 7.53 7.41 -8.41
C THR A 155 7.06 7.80 -7.02
N LEU A 156 7.86 7.50 -5.99
CA LEU A 156 7.56 7.78 -4.60
C LEU A 156 7.50 9.29 -4.31
N LEU A 157 8.48 10.08 -4.76
CA LEU A 157 8.47 11.53 -4.61
C LEU A 157 7.28 12.16 -5.35
N GLY A 158 7.02 11.73 -6.59
CA GLY A 158 5.91 12.22 -7.39
C GLY A 158 4.55 11.99 -6.72
N MET A 159 4.31 10.77 -6.22
CA MET A 159 3.08 10.43 -5.51
C MET A 159 2.94 11.17 -4.18
N GLU A 160 3.97 11.17 -3.33
CA GLU A 160 3.86 11.78 -2.00
C GLU A 160 3.78 13.31 -2.04
N PHE A 161 4.53 13.96 -2.94
CA PHE A 161 4.48 15.41 -3.07
C PHE A 161 3.13 15.87 -3.60
N SER A 162 2.63 15.23 -4.67
CA SER A 162 1.32 15.57 -5.23
C SER A 162 0.18 15.27 -4.24
N ARG A 163 0.25 14.17 -3.48
CA ARG A 163 -0.69 13.85 -2.39
C ARG A 163 -0.72 14.95 -1.34
N ALA A 164 0.44 15.33 -0.80
CA ALA A 164 0.54 16.37 0.21
C ALA A 164 0.05 17.73 -0.31
N TYR A 165 0.38 18.08 -1.56
CA TYR A 165 -0.06 19.32 -2.18
C TYR A 165 -1.58 19.41 -2.29
N ILE A 166 -2.24 18.39 -2.87
CA ILE A 166 -3.69 18.32 -3.04
C ILE A 166 -4.41 18.45 -1.69
N LEU A 167 -3.93 17.70 -0.68
CA LEU A 167 -4.52 17.70 0.66
C LEU A 167 -4.28 19.01 1.40
N SER A 168 -3.14 19.67 1.21
CA SER A 168 -2.83 20.93 1.90
C SER A 168 -3.75 22.10 1.53
N LYS A 169 -4.44 22.02 0.39
CA LYS A 169 -5.31 23.08 -0.15
C LYS A 169 -6.81 22.81 0.06
N THR A 170 -7.19 21.67 0.65
CA THR A 170 -8.60 21.33 0.82
C THR A 170 -9.28 22.11 1.95
N ARG A 171 -10.56 22.42 1.76
CA ARG A 171 -11.47 22.90 2.83
C ARG A 171 -12.34 21.78 3.42
N LYS A 172 -12.35 20.60 2.79
CA LYS A 172 -13.13 19.42 3.20
C LYS A 172 -12.18 18.24 3.37
N PRO A 173 -11.49 18.15 4.52
CA PRO A 173 -10.40 17.19 4.73
C PRO A 173 -10.87 15.74 4.57
N ASN A 174 -12.00 15.37 5.17
CA ASN A 174 -12.45 13.96 5.22
C ASN A 174 -12.81 13.44 3.83
N LEU A 175 -13.51 14.26 3.04
CA LEU A 175 -13.82 13.91 1.66
C LEU A 175 -12.54 13.78 0.82
N MET A 176 -11.58 14.69 0.99
CA MET A 176 -10.35 14.64 0.22
C MET A 176 -9.43 13.50 0.62
N ILE A 177 -9.39 13.09 1.89
CA ILE A 177 -8.69 11.86 2.31
C ILE A 177 -9.28 10.65 1.58
N ILE A 178 -10.61 10.51 1.54
CA ILE A 178 -11.27 9.40 0.84
C ILE A 178 -10.94 9.45 -0.66
N LEU A 179 -11.11 10.61 -1.30
CA LEU A 179 -10.85 10.75 -2.75
C LEU A 179 -9.39 10.50 -3.11
N THR A 180 -8.44 11.01 -2.32
CA THR A 180 -7.01 10.76 -2.55
C THR A 180 -6.64 9.31 -2.28
N THR A 181 -7.22 8.67 -1.26
CA THR A 181 -7.03 7.24 -0.99
C THR A 181 -7.47 6.42 -2.20
N VAL A 182 -8.67 6.67 -2.73
CA VAL A 182 -9.19 5.98 -3.93
C VAL A 182 -8.31 6.25 -5.15
N LEU A 183 -7.89 7.51 -5.38
CA LEU A 183 -7.03 7.88 -6.51
C LEU A 183 -5.71 7.11 -6.49
N TYR A 184 -4.97 7.13 -5.38
CA TYR A 184 -3.67 6.47 -5.31
C TYR A 184 -3.77 4.95 -5.23
N THR A 185 -4.88 4.43 -4.68
CA THR A 185 -5.20 3.00 -4.80
C THR A 185 -5.31 2.63 -6.27
N PHE A 186 -6.07 3.40 -7.06
CA PHE A 186 -6.24 3.13 -8.49
C PHE A 186 -4.92 3.19 -9.28
N ILE A 187 -4.10 4.21 -9.03
CA ILE A 187 -2.76 4.37 -9.64
C ILE A 187 -1.84 3.17 -9.33
N GLN A 188 -1.96 2.59 -8.13
CA GLN A 188 -1.10 1.46 -7.73
C GLN A 188 -1.69 0.09 -8.14
N THR A 189 -2.99 0.00 -8.38
CA THR A 189 -3.64 -1.26 -8.78
C THR A 189 -3.61 -1.44 -10.30
N PRO A 190 -3.06 -2.56 -10.82
CA PRO A 190 -3.03 -2.81 -12.26
C PRO A 190 -4.45 -3.05 -12.80
N LEU A 191 -5.00 -2.04 -13.49
CA LEU A 191 -6.37 -2.06 -14.02
C LEU A 191 -6.63 -3.23 -14.99
N ALA A 192 -5.58 -3.67 -15.70
CA ALA A 192 -5.64 -4.82 -16.59
C ALA A 192 -6.02 -6.13 -15.87
N LYS A 193 -5.79 -6.26 -14.56
CA LYS A 193 -6.23 -7.44 -13.80
C LYS A 193 -7.73 -7.42 -13.53
N LEU A 194 -8.34 -6.24 -13.39
CA LEU A 194 -9.79 -6.12 -13.13
C LEU A 194 -10.64 -6.65 -14.29
N THR A 195 -10.20 -6.51 -15.53
CA THR A 195 -10.93 -7.03 -16.70
C THR A 195 -10.90 -8.56 -16.80
N THR A 196 -9.93 -9.21 -16.17
CA THR A 196 -9.78 -10.67 -16.15
C THR A 196 -10.50 -11.36 -14.98
N LEU A 197 -10.99 -10.60 -13.99
CA LEU A 197 -11.67 -11.12 -12.80
C LEU A 197 -12.93 -11.94 -13.08
N PRO A 198 -13.79 -11.62 -14.08
CA PRO A 198 -15.00 -12.40 -14.33
C PRO A 198 -14.73 -13.86 -14.72
N GLN A 199 -13.53 -14.16 -15.19
CA GLN A 199 -13.10 -15.51 -15.60
C GLN A 199 -12.22 -16.19 -14.55
N ALA A 200 -11.93 -15.52 -13.43
CA ALA A 200 -11.03 -16.02 -12.41
C ALA A 200 -11.73 -16.92 -11.39
N THR A 201 -11.02 -17.93 -10.91
CA THR A 201 -11.47 -18.78 -9.80
C THR A 201 -11.70 -17.95 -8.52
N PRO A 202 -12.64 -18.34 -7.64
CA PRO A 202 -12.89 -17.70 -6.32
C PRO A 202 -11.63 -17.27 -5.57
N LEU A 203 -10.69 -18.20 -5.46
CA LEU A 203 -9.46 -18.01 -4.70
C LEU A 203 -8.58 -16.89 -5.28
N LYS A 204 -8.49 -16.80 -6.62
CA LYS A 204 -7.71 -15.76 -7.31
C LYS A 204 -8.36 -14.39 -7.19
N THR A 205 -9.69 -14.33 -7.19
CA THR A 205 -10.42 -13.09 -6.98
C THR A 205 -10.28 -12.59 -5.55
N LEU A 206 -10.36 -13.49 -4.56
CA LEU A 206 -10.09 -13.16 -3.16
C LEU A 206 -8.65 -12.75 -2.92
N ASP A 207 -7.68 -13.43 -3.54
CA ASP A 207 -6.28 -13.01 -3.50
C ASP A 207 -6.14 -11.60 -4.04
N PHE A 208 -6.68 -11.30 -5.24
CA PHE A 208 -6.58 -9.95 -5.81
C PHE A 208 -7.26 -8.89 -4.93
N ILE A 209 -8.49 -9.13 -4.44
CA ILE A 209 -9.19 -8.17 -3.59
C ILE A 209 -8.44 -7.97 -2.27
N GLY A 210 -8.02 -9.05 -1.62
CA GLY A 210 -7.33 -9.00 -0.35
C GLY A 210 -5.92 -8.42 -0.47
N SER A 211 -5.06 -9.08 -1.23
CA SER A 211 -3.63 -8.79 -1.29
C SER A 211 -3.28 -7.53 -2.06
N GLN A 212 -4.12 -7.10 -3.00
CA GLN A 212 -3.91 -5.87 -3.77
C GLN A 212 -4.86 -4.74 -3.36
N ILE A 213 -6.18 -4.91 -3.49
CA ILE A 213 -7.10 -3.78 -3.27
C ILE A 213 -7.11 -3.36 -1.79
N LEU A 214 -7.32 -4.30 -0.86
CA LEU A 214 -7.49 -3.94 0.55
C LEU A 214 -6.19 -3.41 1.17
N THR A 215 -5.04 -4.00 0.85
CA THR A 215 -3.71 -3.54 1.29
C THR A 215 -3.36 -2.15 0.76
N THR A 216 -3.65 -1.87 -0.52
CA THR A 216 -3.39 -0.56 -1.12
C THR A 216 -4.34 0.49 -0.58
N ILE A 217 -5.61 0.18 -0.31
CA ILE A 217 -6.54 1.11 0.36
C ILE A 217 -6.04 1.46 1.76
N ALA A 218 -5.67 0.46 2.58
CA ALA A 218 -5.23 0.67 3.95
C ALA A 218 -3.96 1.54 4.01
N SER A 219 -2.96 1.21 3.18
CA SER A 219 -1.71 1.97 3.11
C SER A 219 -1.91 3.40 2.57
N ASN A 220 -2.76 3.59 1.56
CA ASN A 220 -3.05 4.92 1.01
C ASN A 220 -3.92 5.77 1.95
N LEU A 221 -4.76 5.16 2.78
CA LEU A 221 -5.50 5.86 3.83
C LEU A 221 -4.52 6.45 4.86
N LEU A 222 -3.60 5.63 5.37
CA LEU A 222 -2.56 6.09 6.29
C LEU A 222 -1.67 7.16 5.64
N ALA A 223 -1.18 6.92 4.42
CA ALA A 223 -0.32 7.88 3.72
C ALA A 223 -1.04 9.23 3.48
N SER A 224 -2.33 9.23 3.14
CA SER A 224 -3.12 10.45 2.94
C SER A 224 -3.35 11.21 4.24
N THR A 225 -3.56 10.51 5.35
CA THR A 225 -3.73 11.16 6.65
C THR A 225 -2.42 11.75 7.18
N LEU A 226 -1.31 11.02 7.03
CA LEU A 226 0.04 11.52 7.30
C LEU A 226 0.38 12.75 6.45
N ALA A 227 0.10 12.70 5.14
CA ALA A 227 0.36 13.81 4.23
C ALA A 227 -0.44 15.08 4.58
N LEU A 228 -1.71 14.93 5.00
CA LEU A 228 -2.53 16.06 5.43
C LEU A 228 -2.02 16.70 6.73
N LEU A 229 -1.62 15.87 7.70
CA LEU A 229 -1.26 16.33 9.04
C LEU A 229 0.20 16.78 9.15
N GLY A 230 1.15 15.95 8.71
CA GLY A 230 2.59 16.11 8.84
C GLY A 230 3.34 16.38 7.53
N GLY A 231 2.61 16.58 6.42
CA GLY A 231 3.23 16.86 5.11
C GLY A 231 3.85 15.62 4.44
N PRO A 232 4.55 15.81 3.30
CA PRO A 232 5.03 14.68 2.51
C PRO A 232 6.15 13.88 3.20
N LEU A 233 6.94 14.49 4.09
CA LEU A 233 7.93 13.72 4.86
C LEU A 233 7.30 12.67 5.76
N ALA A 234 6.14 12.96 6.35
CA ALA A 234 5.43 12.01 7.19
C ALA A 234 4.91 10.82 6.36
N SER A 235 4.36 11.07 5.17
CA SER A 235 3.90 9.97 4.30
C SER A 235 5.05 9.19 3.65
N LEU A 236 6.14 9.87 3.28
CA LEU A 236 7.40 9.26 2.82
C LEU A 236 8.02 8.37 3.90
N ALA A 237 8.03 8.79 5.16
CA ALA A 237 8.53 7.99 6.27
C ALA A 237 7.82 6.64 6.44
N TYR A 238 6.55 6.55 6.05
CA TYR A 238 5.82 5.29 6.02
C TYR A 238 6.09 4.52 4.71
N ARG A 239 5.97 5.17 3.56
CA ARG A 239 6.00 4.52 2.24
C ARG A 239 7.41 4.11 1.78
N ALA A 240 8.42 4.95 2.02
CA ALA A 240 9.77 4.75 1.49
C ALA A 240 10.46 3.50 2.04
N PRO A 241 10.41 3.20 3.37
CA PRO A 241 11.03 1.98 3.88
C PRO A 241 10.38 0.71 3.32
N ILE A 242 9.04 0.70 3.15
CA ILE A 242 8.30 -0.46 2.63
C ILE A 242 8.69 -0.71 1.16
N GLU A 243 8.68 0.32 0.32
CA GLU A 243 9.13 0.19 -1.08
C GLU A 243 10.62 -0.19 -1.15
N GLY A 244 11.44 0.41 -0.28
CA GLY A 244 12.85 0.06 -0.17
C GLY A 244 13.06 -1.43 0.11
N PHE A 245 12.28 -1.99 1.04
CA PHE A 245 12.30 -3.41 1.35
C PHE A 245 11.95 -4.28 0.13
N TRP A 246 10.85 -3.98 -0.57
CA TRP A 246 10.42 -4.77 -1.73
C TRP A 246 11.38 -4.70 -2.92
N TRP A 247 11.99 -3.55 -3.18
CA TRP A 247 12.84 -3.33 -4.36
C TRP A 247 14.32 -3.65 -4.16
N PHE A 248 14.83 -3.50 -2.94
CA PHE A 248 16.27 -3.65 -2.65
C PHE A 248 16.60 -4.82 -1.71
N SER A 249 15.63 -5.56 -1.21
CA SER A 249 15.93 -6.81 -0.50
C SER A 249 16.23 -7.94 -1.49
N PRO A 250 17.38 -8.64 -1.40
CA PRO A 250 17.69 -9.81 -2.24
C PRO A 250 16.75 -10.99 -2.02
N VAL A 251 16.19 -11.07 -0.82
CA VAL A 251 15.33 -12.16 -0.35
C VAL A 251 14.01 -11.56 0.13
N LEU A 252 12.90 -12.09 -0.36
CA LEU A 252 11.55 -11.60 -0.07
C LEU A 252 10.68 -12.73 0.47
N PRO A 253 9.73 -12.45 1.37
CA PRO A 253 8.88 -13.47 1.94
C PRO A 253 7.85 -13.97 0.90
N ASP A 254 7.77 -15.30 0.71
CA ASP A 254 6.83 -15.91 -0.26
C ASP A 254 5.49 -16.24 0.42
N LEU A 255 4.75 -15.18 0.70
CA LEU A 255 3.54 -15.25 1.51
C LEU A 255 2.32 -15.71 0.71
N THR A 256 1.48 -16.55 1.32
CA THR A 256 0.13 -16.83 0.81
C THR A 256 -0.73 -15.55 0.86
N TRP A 257 -1.79 -15.50 0.06
CA TRP A 257 -2.64 -14.30 -0.07
C TRP A 257 -3.20 -13.80 1.28
N GLY A 258 -3.49 -14.73 2.21
CA GLY A 258 -4.00 -14.40 3.55
C GLY A 258 -2.97 -13.61 4.37
N TRP A 259 -1.72 -14.07 4.39
CA TRP A 259 -0.61 -13.36 5.04
C TRP A 259 -0.35 -11.99 4.40
N LYS A 260 -0.34 -11.91 3.06
CA LYS A 260 -0.18 -10.64 2.33
C LYS A 260 -1.26 -9.62 2.71
N THR A 261 -2.52 -10.08 2.78
CA THR A 261 -3.65 -9.23 3.16
C THR A 261 -3.52 -8.78 4.62
N LEU A 262 -3.28 -9.71 5.54
CA LEU A 262 -3.18 -9.42 6.97
C LEU A 262 -2.08 -8.38 7.26
N ILE A 263 -0.87 -8.62 6.75
CA ILE A 263 0.29 -7.75 6.99
C ILE A 263 0.23 -6.46 6.17
N GLY A 264 -0.46 -6.47 5.03
CA GLY A 264 -0.68 -5.25 4.24
C GLY A 264 -1.77 -4.33 4.81
N VAL A 265 -2.65 -4.83 5.68
CA VAL A 265 -3.77 -4.06 6.27
C VAL A 265 -3.54 -3.72 7.73
N MET A 266 -3.08 -4.67 8.56
CA MET A 266 -3.02 -4.48 10.01
C MET A 266 -2.08 -3.33 10.42
N PRO A 267 -0.79 -3.30 10.01
CA PRO A 267 0.11 -2.19 10.33
C PRO A 267 -0.41 -0.81 9.90
N PRO A 268 -0.89 -0.56 8.66
CA PRO A 268 -1.41 0.76 8.32
C PRO A 268 -2.64 1.16 9.13
N ILE A 269 -3.53 0.22 9.47
CA ILE A 269 -4.70 0.51 10.32
C ILE A 269 -4.27 0.82 11.76
N VAL A 270 -3.34 0.05 12.33
CA VAL A 270 -2.75 0.34 13.66
C VAL A 270 -2.03 1.69 13.64
N GLY A 271 -1.24 1.98 12.60
CA GLY A 271 -0.59 3.27 12.37
C GLY A 271 -1.59 4.42 12.27
N PHE A 272 -2.73 4.20 11.61
CA PHE A 272 -3.80 5.20 11.51
C PHE A 272 -4.48 5.46 12.86
N ILE A 273 -4.80 4.41 13.62
CA ILE A 273 -5.40 4.51 14.95
C ILE A 273 -4.45 5.23 15.92
N THR A 274 -3.17 4.86 15.92
CA THR A 274 -2.15 5.44 16.79
C THR A 274 -1.88 6.90 16.45
N LEU A 275 -1.87 7.25 15.15
CA LEU A 275 -1.84 8.63 14.68
C LEU A 275 -3.03 9.44 15.19
N ILE A 276 -4.26 8.91 15.14
CA ILE A 276 -5.45 9.63 15.64
C ILE A 276 -5.37 9.83 17.15
N HIS A 277 -4.89 8.83 17.90
CA HIS A 277 -4.74 8.91 19.34
C HIS A 277 -3.72 9.98 19.77
N GLN A 278 -2.59 10.03 19.07
CA GLN A 278 -1.52 10.98 19.34
C GLN A 278 -1.73 12.36 18.69
N ALA A 279 -2.70 12.50 17.77
CA ALA A 279 -2.96 13.76 17.09
C ALA A 279 -3.33 14.87 18.08
N THR A 280 -2.65 16.01 17.92
CA THR A 280 -2.93 17.22 18.70
C THR A 280 -4.35 17.73 18.41
N PRO A 281 -4.96 18.52 19.32
CA PRO A 281 -6.28 19.11 19.08
C PRO A 281 -6.36 19.94 17.79
N MET A 282 -5.24 20.57 17.37
CA MET A 282 -5.15 21.29 16.10
C MET A 282 -5.18 20.35 14.90
N GLU A 283 -4.49 19.21 14.97
CA GLU A 283 -4.49 18.17 13.94
C GLU A 283 -5.86 17.48 13.83
N LEU A 284 -6.52 17.18 14.95
CA LEU A 284 -7.88 16.66 14.96
C LEU A 284 -8.88 17.63 14.31
N ARG A 285 -8.73 18.95 14.56
CA ARG A 285 -9.54 19.97 13.86
C ARG A 285 -9.29 19.96 12.35
N LYS A 286 -8.05 19.72 11.89
CA LYS A 286 -7.75 19.55 10.46
C LYS A 286 -8.42 18.30 9.87
N LEU A 287 -8.73 17.29 10.67
CA LEU A 287 -9.56 16.13 10.29
C LEU A 287 -11.07 16.39 10.43
N GLY A 288 -11.49 17.63 10.70
CA GLY A 288 -12.89 17.94 10.95
C GLY A 288 -13.47 17.30 12.22
N ILE A 289 -12.62 16.73 13.08
CA ILE A 289 -12.98 16.17 14.38
C ILE A 289 -12.94 17.33 15.39
N LYS A 290 -14.03 17.58 16.09
CA LYS A 290 -14.07 18.61 17.13
C LYS A 290 -13.42 18.05 18.40
N PRO A 291 -12.26 18.56 18.84
CA PRO A 291 -11.66 18.10 20.08
C PRO A 291 -12.56 18.51 21.25
N GLU A 292 -12.85 17.56 22.12
CA GLU A 292 -13.53 17.82 23.38
C GLU A 292 -12.65 18.73 24.24
N ARG A 293 -13.21 19.80 24.83
CA ARG A 293 -12.47 20.72 25.70
C ARG A 293 -12.17 20.03 27.04
N MET A 294 -11.11 19.23 27.10
CA MET A 294 -10.61 18.70 28.37
C MET A 294 -9.61 19.68 28.99
N GLY A 295 -9.96 20.26 30.14
CA GLY A 295 -9.04 21.03 30.99
C GLY A 295 -8.57 20.22 32.21
N GLY A 296 -7.42 20.60 32.78
CA GLY A 296 -6.92 20.14 34.08
C GLY A 296 -6.24 18.75 34.11
N LEU A 297 -6.30 18.08 35.26
CA LEU A 297 -5.71 16.75 35.57
C LEU A 297 -6.03 15.66 34.52
N LYS A 298 -7.15 15.82 33.80
CA LYS A 298 -7.57 14.93 32.69
C LYS A 298 -6.65 15.02 31.47
N ALA A 299 -6.07 16.20 31.20
CA ALA A 299 -5.09 16.38 30.12
C ALA A 299 -3.76 15.66 30.45
N VAL A 300 -3.27 15.80 31.68
CA VAL A 300 -2.06 15.11 32.16
C VAL A 300 -2.26 13.58 32.20
N LYS A 301 -3.42 13.11 32.66
CA LYS A 301 -3.77 11.67 32.59
C LYS A 301 -3.82 11.16 31.14
N ARG A 302 -4.27 11.99 30.19
CA ARG A 302 -4.27 11.65 28.77
C ARG A 302 -2.84 11.53 28.25
N GLU A 303 -1.97 12.51 28.48
CA GLU A 303 -0.56 12.44 28.04
C GLU A 303 0.16 11.20 28.58
N ARG A 304 0.00 10.89 29.88
CA ARG A 304 0.58 9.67 30.47
C ARG A 304 0.01 8.39 29.85
N ARG A 305 -1.28 8.38 29.51
CA ARG A 305 -1.94 7.26 28.83
C ARG A 305 -1.46 7.12 27.38
N GLU A 306 -1.27 8.22 26.65
CA GLU A 306 -0.72 8.17 25.28
C GLU A 306 0.74 7.69 25.27
N ALA A 307 1.56 8.12 26.24
CA ALA A 307 2.90 7.60 26.44
C ALA A 307 2.88 6.09 26.76
N LEU A 308 1.98 5.66 27.63
CA LEU A 308 1.79 4.24 27.95
C LEU A 308 1.35 3.43 26.73
N TRP A 309 0.45 3.95 25.89
CA TRP A 309 0.04 3.30 24.63
C TRP A 309 1.18 3.22 23.63
N THR A 310 2.03 4.24 23.56
CA THR A 310 3.21 4.24 22.71
C THR A 310 4.19 3.16 23.15
N VAL A 311 4.46 3.09 24.47
CA VAL A 311 5.29 2.01 25.04
C VAL A 311 4.65 0.65 24.80
N ALA A 312 3.35 0.49 25.06
CA ALA A 312 2.64 -0.77 24.83
C ALA A 312 2.68 -1.20 23.36
N MET A 313 2.57 -0.27 22.42
CA MET A 313 2.71 -0.53 20.99
C MET A 313 4.14 -0.94 20.65
N CYS A 314 5.16 -0.22 21.12
CA CYS A 314 6.57 -0.60 20.92
C CYS A 314 6.87 -1.99 21.50
N THR A 315 6.38 -2.28 22.70
CA THR A 315 6.52 -3.59 23.34
C THR A 315 5.78 -4.68 22.56
N ALA A 316 4.54 -4.42 22.12
CA ALA A 316 3.79 -5.37 21.29
C ALA A 316 4.48 -5.62 19.94
N ILE A 317 5.07 -4.58 19.33
CA ILE A 317 5.89 -4.67 18.12
C ILE A 317 7.05 -5.63 18.40
N ILE A 318 7.88 -5.36 19.41
CA ILE A 318 9.05 -6.17 19.79
C ILE A 318 8.64 -7.62 20.08
N LEU A 319 7.56 -7.83 20.84
CA LEU A 319 7.06 -9.16 21.16
C LEU A 319 6.56 -9.90 19.93
N THR A 320 5.93 -9.21 18.97
CA THR A 320 5.49 -9.83 17.72
C THR A 320 6.69 -10.26 16.87
N VAL A 321 7.74 -9.42 16.81
CA VAL A 321 9.04 -9.75 16.17
C VAL A 321 9.67 -10.99 16.81
N TRP A 322 9.73 -11.04 18.14
CA TRP A 322 10.37 -12.13 18.86
C TRP A 322 9.57 -13.44 18.78
N PHE A 323 8.24 -13.33 18.79
CA PHE A 323 7.36 -14.47 18.63
C PHE A 323 7.48 -15.07 17.23
N SER A 324 7.51 -14.23 16.19
CA SER A 324 7.43 -14.71 14.81
C SER A 324 8.77 -14.97 14.14
N THR A 325 9.90 -14.51 14.67
CA THR A 325 11.23 -14.97 14.23
C THR A 325 11.52 -16.43 14.59
N GLY A 326 10.60 -17.11 15.29
CA GLY A 326 10.82 -18.47 15.76
C GLY A 326 11.92 -18.55 16.82
N LEU A 327 12.32 -17.41 17.41
CA LEU A 327 13.24 -17.38 18.54
C LEU A 327 12.69 -18.15 19.76
N LEU A 328 11.36 -18.30 19.82
CA LEU A 328 10.65 -19.14 20.79
C LEU A 328 10.44 -20.60 20.34
N GLY A 329 10.73 -20.92 19.08
CA GLY A 329 10.61 -22.28 18.53
C GLY A 329 9.18 -22.79 18.31
N LEU A 330 8.16 -21.93 18.20
CA LEU A 330 6.72 -22.29 18.15
C LEU A 330 6.13 -22.32 16.72
N PHE A 331 5.34 -23.34 16.40
CA PHE A 331 4.64 -23.52 15.12
C PHE A 331 3.17 -23.92 15.33
N PRO A 332 2.20 -23.06 14.99
CA PRO A 332 0.77 -23.42 15.05
C PRO A 332 0.35 -24.25 13.83
N THR A 333 -0.41 -25.32 14.06
CA THR A 333 -1.01 -26.18 13.03
C THR A 333 -2.48 -26.45 13.34
N VAL A 334 -3.35 -26.47 12.34
CA VAL A 334 -4.77 -26.83 12.49
C VAL A 334 -4.93 -28.35 12.36
N ALA A 335 -5.69 -28.96 13.25
CA ALA A 335 -6.06 -30.37 13.17
C ALA A 335 -7.19 -30.57 12.15
N ILE A 336 -6.88 -31.26 11.05
CA ILE A 336 -7.81 -31.48 9.92
C ILE A 336 -8.39 -32.89 9.97
N SER A 337 -7.65 -33.87 10.49
CA SER A 337 -8.08 -35.26 10.65
C SER A 337 -8.55 -35.56 12.07
N GLY A 338 -9.43 -36.56 12.21
CA GLY A 338 -9.90 -37.07 13.50
C GLY A 338 -9.01 -38.13 14.14
N SER A 339 -7.77 -38.34 13.64
CA SER A 339 -6.89 -39.44 14.08
C SER A 339 -6.39 -39.27 15.52
N MET A 340 -6.41 -38.05 16.04
CA MET A 340 -5.95 -37.73 17.40
C MET A 340 -7.08 -37.55 18.42
N ARG A 341 -8.31 -37.98 18.10
CA ARG A 341 -9.42 -37.97 19.07
C ARG A 341 -9.18 -38.97 20.20
N PRO A 342 -9.58 -38.67 21.46
CA PRO A 342 -10.26 -37.45 21.91
C PRO A 342 -9.29 -36.30 22.27
N THR A 343 -7.98 -36.51 22.16
CA THR A 343 -6.96 -35.56 22.64
C THR A 343 -6.94 -34.26 21.84
N ILE A 344 -7.04 -34.35 20.51
CA ILE A 344 -7.13 -33.21 19.61
C ILE A 344 -8.37 -33.39 18.75
N GLU A 345 -9.31 -32.44 18.84
CA GLU A 345 -10.50 -32.46 18.02
C GLU A 345 -10.24 -31.84 16.65
N VAL A 346 -11.02 -32.27 15.65
CA VAL A 346 -11.01 -31.63 14.34
C VAL A 346 -11.36 -30.15 14.50
N GLY A 347 -10.53 -29.28 13.93
CA GLY A 347 -10.67 -27.82 14.05
C GLY A 347 -10.02 -27.21 15.30
N ASP A 348 -9.23 -27.96 16.06
CA ASP A 348 -8.34 -27.39 17.08
C ASP A 348 -7.04 -26.87 16.47
N ILE A 349 -6.40 -25.90 17.14
CA ILE A 349 -5.04 -25.46 16.80
C ILE A 349 -4.04 -26.10 17.76
N ALA A 350 -3.16 -26.93 17.22
CA ALA A 350 -2.01 -27.53 17.89
C ALA A 350 -0.81 -26.57 17.83
N ILE A 351 -0.19 -26.27 18.97
CA ILE A 351 1.04 -25.47 19.06
C ILE A 351 2.23 -26.41 19.25
N ILE A 352 3.12 -26.43 18.26
CA ILE A 352 4.27 -27.33 18.18
C ILE A 352 5.54 -26.55 18.52
N VAL A 353 6.41 -27.08 19.40
CA VAL A 353 7.73 -26.52 19.70
C VAL A 353 8.83 -27.34 19.06
N LYS A 354 9.77 -26.69 18.39
CA LYS A 354 11.02 -27.30 17.93
C LYS A 354 11.75 -27.89 19.14
N THR A 355 11.72 -29.21 19.22
CA THR A 355 12.26 -29.96 20.36
C THR A 355 13.40 -30.84 19.84
N PRO A 356 14.60 -30.81 20.46
CA PRO A 356 15.66 -31.74 20.13
C PRO A 356 15.17 -33.18 20.20
N VAL A 357 15.63 -34.02 19.28
CA VAL A 357 15.18 -35.41 19.11
C VAL A 357 15.35 -36.21 20.40
N GLU A 358 16.42 -35.92 21.15
CA GLU A 358 16.78 -36.57 22.42
C GLU A 358 15.80 -36.26 23.56
N ARG A 359 14.97 -35.22 23.41
CA ARG A 359 13.95 -34.82 24.39
C ARG A 359 12.56 -35.37 24.07
N ILE A 360 12.37 -35.99 22.91
CA ILE A 360 11.12 -36.65 22.54
C ILE A 360 11.08 -38.01 23.21
N ARG A 361 9.97 -38.30 23.90
CA ARG A 361 9.78 -39.55 24.64
C ARG A 361 8.50 -40.26 24.18
N PRO A 362 8.38 -41.58 24.39
CA PRO A 362 7.10 -42.26 24.29
C PRO A 362 6.04 -41.54 25.14
N GLY A 363 4.86 -41.33 24.56
CA GLY A 363 3.77 -40.53 25.10
C GLY A 363 3.65 -39.12 24.51
N ASP A 364 4.71 -38.58 23.89
CA ASP A 364 4.68 -37.26 23.28
C ASP A 364 3.93 -37.24 21.95
N ILE A 365 3.21 -36.16 21.66
CA ILE A 365 2.62 -35.93 20.34
C ILE A 365 3.59 -35.10 19.51
N ILE A 366 3.97 -35.59 18.34
CA ILE A 366 4.93 -34.93 17.46
C ILE A 366 4.27 -34.60 16.12
N GLN A 367 4.75 -33.50 15.51
CA GLN A 367 4.45 -33.18 14.13
C GLN A 367 5.59 -33.65 13.25
N TYR A 368 5.29 -34.38 12.18
CA TYR A 368 6.28 -34.84 11.21
C TYR A 368 5.75 -34.75 9.79
N ALA A 369 6.68 -34.68 8.83
CA ALA A 369 6.38 -34.62 7.41
C ALA A 369 6.31 -36.02 6.80
N THR A 370 5.26 -36.27 6.01
CA THR A 370 5.10 -37.45 5.13
C THR A 370 4.93 -36.97 3.68
N PRO A 371 5.01 -37.87 2.68
CA PRO A 371 4.74 -37.52 1.28
C PRO A 371 3.34 -36.93 1.07
N GLU A 372 2.39 -37.27 1.93
CA GLU A 372 0.97 -36.87 1.85
C GLU A 372 0.68 -35.56 2.60
N GLY A 373 1.59 -35.11 3.46
CA GLY A 373 1.46 -33.84 4.18
C GLY A 373 2.06 -33.85 5.58
N MET A 374 1.59 -32.94 6.42
CA MET A 374 2.00 -32.86 7.83
C MET A 374 1.05 -33.70 8.69
N VAL A 375 1.61 -34.61 9.49
CA VAL A 375 0.87 -35.51 10.37
C VAL A 375 1.19 -35.20 11.83
N LEU A 376 0.20 -35.35 12.70
CA LEU A 376 0.30 -35.19 14.15
C LEU A 376 -0.10 -36.50 14.81
N HIS A 377 0.84 -37.26 15.36
CA HIS A 377 0.56 -38.52 16.07
C HIS A 377 1.40 -38.66 17.34
N ARG A 378 0.96 -39.56 18.23
CA ARG A 378 1.64 -39.85 19.49
C ARG A 378 2.75 -40.87 19.27
N VAL A 379 3.94 -40.59 19.77
CA VAL A 379 5.03 -41.55 19.85
C VAL A 379 4.65 -42.63 20.85
N ILE A 380 4.54 -43.87 20.38
CA ILE A 380 4.26 -45.02 21.25
C ILE A 380 5.53 -45.78 21.62
N ASP A 381 6.56 -45.71 20.78
CA ASP A 381 7.84 -46.39 21.00
C ASP A 381 8.96 -45.75 20.17
N ILE A 382 10.22 -46.04 20.51
CA ILE A 382 11.42 -45.60 19.79
C ILE A 382 12.29 -46.82 19.51
N LYS A 383 12.48 -47.17 18.23
CA LYS A 383 13.30 -48.31 17.80
C LYS A 383 14.35 -47.88 16.80
N ASP A 384 15.60 -48.27 17.03
CA ASP A 384 16.73 -48.00 16.14
C ASP A 384 16.89 -46.51 15.75
N GLY A 385 16.50 -45.61 16.65
CA GLY A 385 16.51 -44.16 16.42
C GLY A 385 15.32 -43.62 15.62
N TYR A 386 14.37 -44.46 15.23
CA TYR A 386 13.12 -44.07 14.58
C TYR A 386 11.97 -44.00 15.58
N PHE A 387 11.03 -43.08 15.35
CA PHE A 387 9.84 -42.96 16.17
C PHE A 387 8.71 -43.82 15.59
N ILE A 388 8.14 -44.68 16.42
CA ILE A 388 6.91 -45.39 16.09
C ILE A 388 5.75 -44.53 16.59
N THR A 389 4.95 -44.03 15.66
CA THR A 389 3.83 -43.14 15.95
C THR A 389 2.48 -43.83 15.76
N LYS A 390 1.46 -43.29 16.43
CA LYS A 390 0.09 -43.77 16.34
C LYS A 390 -0.87 -42.62 16.64
N GLY A 391 -1.94 -42.50 15.85
CA GLY A 391 -3.07 -41.63 16.18
C GLY A 391 -3.84 -42.18 17.38
N ASP A 392 -4.23 -41.31 18.32
CA ASP A 392 -4.97 -41.71 19.53
C ASP A 392 -6.30 -42.44 19.24
N ALA A 393 -6.95 -42.12 18.12
CA ALA A 393 -8.16 -42.79 17.63
C ALA A 393 -7.89 -43.97 16.69
N CYS A 394 -6.64 -44.20 16.29
CA CYS A 394 -6.27 -45.32 15.43
C CYS A 394 -6.14 -46.61 16.27
N SER A 395 -6.47 -47.77 15.70
CA SER A 395 -6.31 -49.06 16.39
C SER A 395 -4.87 -49.60 16.25
N THR A 396 -4.23 -49.38 15.11
CA THR A 396 -2.87 -49.84 14.80
C THR A 396 -1.86 -48.69 14.77
N PRO A 397 -0.56 -48.96 14.99
CA PRO A 397 0.51 -48.01 14.72
C PRO A 397 0.56 -47.59 13.26
N ASP A 398 1.20 -46.44 13.00
CA ASP A 398 1.49 -46.01 11.64
C ASP A 398 2.43 -46.99 10.94
N PRO A 399 2.23 -47.26 9.64
CA PRO A 399 2.96 -48.29 8.92
C PRO A 399 4.44 -47.96 8.70
N GLU A 400 4.80 -46.68 8.62
CA GLU A 400 6.17 -46.23 8.41
C GLU A 400 6.75 -45.57 9.68
N PRO A 401 7.89 -46.06 10.21
CA PRO A 401 8.61 -45.39 11.29
C PRO A 401 9.11 -44.01 10.86
N VAL A 402 8.97 -43.03 11.74
CA VAL A 402 9.33 -41.64 11.45
C VAL A 402 10.81 -41.41 11.72
N HIS A 403 11.53 -41.01 10.67
CA HIS A 403 12.93 -40.61 10.77
C HIS A 403 13.06 -39.29 11.57
N PRO A 404 14.06 -39.14 12.46
CA PRO A 404 14.25 -37.93 13.28
C PRO A 404 14.28 -36.61 12.50
N LEU A 405 14.88 -36.62 11.30
CA LEU A 405 14.95 -35.44 10.42
C LEU A 405 13.58 -34.99 9.90
N ASN A 406 12.59 -35.88 9.88
CA ASN A 406 11.23 -35.55 9.42
C ASN A 406 10.39 -34.93 10.55
N VAL A 407 10.89 -34.94 11.80
CA VAL A 407 10.19 -34.38 12.95
C VAL A 407 10.37 -32.87 12.99
N ARG A 408 9.25 -32.15 12.97
CA ARG A 408 9.21 -30.69 13.05
C ARG A 408 9.22 -30.19 14.49
N GLY A 409 8.60 -30.93 15.41
CA GLY A 409 8.62 -30.63 16.83
C GLY A 409 7.56 -31.39 17.63
N LYS A 410 7.43 -31.02 18.90
CA LYS A 410 6.53 -31.62 19.90
C LYS A 410 5.36 -30.70 20.23
N LEU A 411 4.17 -31.24 20.38
CA LEU A 411 3.00 -30.52 20.87
C LEU A 411 3.18 -30.04 22.31
N ILE A 412 2.90 -28.76 22.56
CA ILE A 412 2.94 -28.18 23.91
C ILE A 412 1.59 -27.63 24.38
N ALA A 413 0.69 -27.28 23.45
CA ALA A 413 -0.60 -26.68 23.78
C ALA A 413 -1.61 -26.95 22.67
N ILE A 414 -2.88 -27.00 23.06
CA ILE A 414 -4.04 -27.16 22.17
C ILE A 414 -4.97 -25.99 22.45
N ILE A 415 -5.34 -25.25 21.41
CA ILE A 415 -6.33 -24.18 21.48
C ILE A 415 -7.64 -24.71 20.88
N PRO A 416 -8.63 -25.05 21.71
CA PRO A 416 -9.85 -25.69 21.24
C PRO A 416 -10.68 -24.74 20.38
N LYS A 417 -11.34 -25.28 19.35
CA LYS A 417 -12.37 -24.60 18.53
C LYS A 417 -11.91 -23.40 17.69
N LEU A 418 -10.63 -23.01 17.74
CA LEU A 418 -10.15 -21.82 17.01
C LEU A 418 -9.99 -22.09 15.50
N GLY A 419 -9.72 -23.33 15.09
CA GLY A 419 -9.67 -23.73 13.68
C GLY A 419 -11.03 -23.74 13.01
N TRP A 420 -12.13 -23.94 13.76
CA TRP A 420 -13.49 -23.81 13.21
C TRP A 420 -13.79 -22.41 12.70
N ALA A 421 -13.24 -21.36 13.33
CA ALA A 421 -13.35 -20.01 12.80
C ALA A 421 -12.77 -19.90 11.38
N SER A 422 -11.64 -20.57 11.13
CA SER A 422 -11.03 -20.61 9.79
C SER A 422 -11.87 -21.41 8.78
N ILE A 423 -12.55 -22.48 9.22
CA ILE A 423 -13.44 -23.31 8.41
C ILE A 423 -14.74 -22.54 8.07
N TYR A 424 -15.38 -21.91 9.06
CA TYR A 424 -16.58 -21.11 8.85
C TYR A 424 -16.32 -19.91 7.95
N VAL A 425 -15.16 -19.25 8.07
CA VAL A 425 -14.78 -18.19 7.14
C VAL A 425 -14.66 -18.74 5.72
N LYS A 426 -14.07 -19.92 5.54
CA LYS A 426 -13.95 -20.58 4.23
C LYS A 426 -15.31 -20.96 3.64
N GLU A 427 -16.23 -21.48 4.45
CA GLU A 427 -17.61 -21.78 4.05
C GLU A 427 -18.44 -20.53 3.76
N ALA A 428 -18.34 -19.48 4.60
CA ALA A 428 -18.99 -18.19 4.39
C ALA A 428 -18.49 -17.51 3.11
N ILE A 429 -17.19 -17.62 2.83
CA ILE A 429 -16.60 -17.16 1.57
C ILE A 429 -17.09 -18.02 0.40
N GLY A 430 -17.17 -19.34 0.55
CA GLY A 430 -17.65 -20.25 -0.51
C GLY A 430 -19.12 -20.03 -0.86
N THR A 431 -19.96 -19.82 0.14
CA THR A 431 -21.39 -19.49 -0.01
C THR A 431 -21.59 -18.08 -0.56
N LEU A 432 -20.84 -17.09 -0.09
CA LEU A 432 -20.86 -15.74 -0.67
C LEU A 432 -20.40 -15.79 -2.13
N TRP A 433 -19.38 -16.59 -2.44
CA TRP A 433 -18.90 -16.78 -3.79
C TRP A 433 -19.94 -17.46 -4.68
N SER A 434 -20.60 -18.53 -4.23
CA SER A 434 -21.66 -19.18 -4.98
C SER A 434 -22.84 -18.24 -5.23
N LEU A 435 -23.18 -17.36 -4.28
CA LEU A 435 -24.19 -16.32 -4.48
C LEU A 435 -23.78 -15.28 -5.52
N ILE A 436 -22.49 -14.96 -5.61
CA ILE A 436 -21.94 -14.00 -6.60
C ILE A 436 -21.84 -14.63 -7.99
N THR A 437 -21.48 -15.92 -8.11
CA THR A 437 -21.23 -16.56 -9.42
C THR A 437 -22.43 -17.26 -10.04
N THR A 438 -23.43 -17.67 -9.25
CA THR A 438 -24.53 -18.50 -9.79
C THR A 438 -25.61 -17.67 -10.50
N ASN A 439 -25.65 -16.35 -10.30
CA ASN A 439 -26.65 -15.50 -10.95
C ASN A 439 -26.08 -14.12 -11.31
N ASN A 440 -25.66 -13.94 -12.57
CA ASN A 440 -25.37 -12.62 -13.13
C ASN A 440 -26.54 -11.63 -12.90
N LEU A 441 -27.78 -12.13 -12.87
CA LEU A 441 -29.00 -11.35 -12.66
C LEU A 441 -29.15 -10.81 -11.21
N THR A 442 -28.71 -11.55 -10.19
CA THR A 442 -28.75 -11.09 -8.80
C THR A 442 -27.62 -10.13 -8.48
N LEU A 443 -26.47 -10.24 -9.15
CA LEU A 443 -25.38 -9.25 -9.04
C LEU A 443 -25.83 -7.88 -9.58
N TYR A 444 -26.44 -7.84 -10.77
CA TYR A 444 -27.02 -6.60 -11.31
C TYR A 444 -28.18 -6.10 -10.44
N GLY A 445 -29.05 -6.99 -9.95
CA GLY A 445 -30.18 -6.65 -9.07
C GLY A 445 -29.74 -6.06 -7.73
N THR A 446 -28.76 -6.65 -7.06
CA THR A 446 -28.28 -6.18 -5.75
C THR A 446 -27.49 -4.87 -5.88
N VAL A 447 -26.66 -4.72 -6.91
CA VAL A 447 -25.93 -3.47 -7.19
C VAL A 447 -26.90 -2.34 -7.58
N SER A 448 -27.92 -2.62 -8.40
CA SER A 448 -28.94 -1.62 -8.79
C SER A 448 -29.85 -1.21 -7.62
N VAL A 449 -30.25 -2.15 -6.76
CA VAL A 449 -31.03 -1.83 -5.54
C VAL A 449 -30.18 -1.07 -4.52
N ALA A 450 -28.91 -1.45 -4.31
CA ALA A 450 -28.00 -0.76 -3.40
C ALA A 450 -27.69 0.66 -3.87
N THR A 451 -27.49 0.86 -5.18
CA THR A 451 -27.28 2.20 -5.76
C THR A 451 -28.54 3.05 -5.72
N ALA A 452 -29.72 2.48 -5.99
CA ALA A 452 -31.00 3.18 -5.90
C ALA A 452 -31.33 3.59 -4.46
N THR A 453 -31.12 2.70 -3.49
CA THR A 453 -31.32 3.00 -2.06
C THR A 453 -30.32 4.04 -1.54
N ALA A 454 -29.05 3.96 -1.93
CA ALA A 454 -28.05 4.98 -1.60
C ALA A 454 -28.38 6.35 -2.23
N ALA A 455 -28.85 6.38 -3.49
CA ALA A 455 -29.27 7.59 -4.17
C ALA A 455 -30.51 8.22 -3.49
N LEU A 456 -31.50 7.41 -3.10
CA LEU A 456 -32.69 7.86 -2.37
C LEU A 456 -32.34 8.38 -0.97
N ALA A 457 -31.46 7.70 -0.23
CA ALA A 457 -30.97 8.15 1.06
C ALA A 457 -30.20 9.48 0.93
N PHE A 458 -29.38 9.64 -0.12
CA PHE A 458 -28.66 10.87 -0.42
C PHE A 458 -29.62 12.01 -0.83
N TYR A 459 -30.66 11.71 -1.60
CA TYR A 459 -31.67 12.69 -2.01
C TYR A 459 -32.51 13.16 -0.82
N LYS A 460 -32.95 12.23 0.04
CA LYS A 460 -33.75 12.54 1.25
C LYS A 460 -32.94 13.36 2.26
N THR A 461 -31.66 13.05 2.45
CA THR A 461 -30.76 13.84 3.30
C THR A 461 -30.45 15.24 2.72
N ARG A 462 -30.35 15.40 1.39
CA ARG A 462 -30.25 16.73 0.74
C ARG A 462 -31.52 17.56 0.89
N ARG A 463 -32.70 16.96 0.68
CA ARG A 463 -34.00 17.65 0.77
C ARG A 463 -34.29 18.09 2.21
N GLY A 464 -33.99 17.24 3.19
CA GLY A 464 -34.09 17.58 4.63
C GLY A 464 -33.16 18.72 5.05
N ARG A 465 -31.92 18.78 4.53
CA ARG A 465 -31.00 19.91 4.78
C ARG A 465 -31.45 21.21 4.09
N ARG A 466 -32.02 21.14 2.88
CA ARG A 466 -32.59 22.31 2.18
C ARG A 466 -33.82 22.87 2.90
N TRP A 467 -34.66 22.00 3.45
CA TRP A 467 -35.86 22.42 4.19
C TRP A 467 -35.52 23.06 5.54
N LYS A 468 -34.56 22.49 6.29
CA LYS A 468 -34.06 23.14 7.52
C LYS A 468 -33.39 24.50 7.25
N ARG A 469 -32.70 24.69 6.13
CA ARG A 469 -32.13 26.00 5.76
C ARG A 469 -33.18 27.06 5.41
N ARG A 470 -34.30 26.69 4.79
CA ARG A 470 -35.36 27.67 4.46
C ARG A 470 -36.15 28.15 5.70
N ARG A 471 -36.17 27.36 6.77
CA ARG A 471 -36.86 27.72 8.02
C ARG A 471 -36.03 28.62 8.95
N TRP A 472 -34.74 28.80 8.66
CA TRP A 472 -33.83 29.71 9.37
C TRP A 472 -33.56 31.02 8.61
N VAL A 473 -34.18 31.18 7.43
CA VAL A 473 -34.03 32.36 6.55
C VAL A 473 -35.41 33.03 6.33
N ARG A 474 -36.37 32.77 7.23
CA ARG A 474 -37.62 33.52 7.35
C ARG A 474 -37.76 34.02 8.76
#